data_AF-A0A2E0SET4-F1
#
_entry.id   AF-A0A2E0SET4-F1
#
_cell.length_a   1.000
_cell.length_b   1.000
_cell.length_c   1.000
_cell.angle_alpha   90.00
_cell.angle_beta   90.00
_cell.angle_gamma   90.00
#
_symmetry.space_group_name_H-M   'P 1'
#
loop_
_entity.id
_entity.type
_entity.pdbx_description
1 polymer ?
#
loop_
_entity_poly.entity_id
_entity_poly.type
_entity_poly.pdbx_seq_one_letter_code
_entity_poly.pdbx_strand_id
1 'polypeptide(L)'
;MDLYRHDGIPPLSYWNSNDEAGRRGISEMKHVEGLLGYWDALKERHPMLRIDICSGGGSRNELETLRRAVPLWRSDYAYETTGMQTLSYGMAMWIPFFGTGINTTDSYTFWSQLAPSNTTTWDVRREDFDFEAAKTLLKKRREVIPYYYDDYYPLTKYRTDNDVWMAWQFNRPSDESGIVMSFRRPDSPASQMQYKLRGLDLSATYVITDLNGDVVSRASGAKLAGEGLMVSLPTPRSVAVYKYRKR
;
A
#
# COMPACT_ATOMS: atom_id res chain seq x y z
N MET A 1 6.45 -6.97 -25.33
CA MET A 1 5.75 -6.10 -24.36
C MET A 1 5.66 -6.88 -23.06
N ASP A 2 6.26 -6.37 -21.98
CA ASP A 2 6.35 -7.12 -20.70
C ASP A 2 5.29 -6.70 -19.67
N LEU A 3 4.65 -5.55 -19.90
CA LEU A 3 3.59 -4.98 -19.07
C LEU A 3 2.54 -4.33 -19.96
N TYR A 4 1.27 -4.69 -19.78
CA TYR A 4 0.12 -4.11 -20.47
C TYR A 4 -0.81 -3.47 -19.45
N ARG A 5 -1.04 -2.16 -19.56
CA ARG A 5 -2.08 -1.48 -18.79
C ARG A 5 -3.38 -1.45 -19.57
N HIS A 6 -4.44 -1.94 -18.95
CA HIS A 6 -5.81 -1.82 -19.45
C HIS A 6 -6.55 -0.80 -18.59
N ASP A 7 -6.88 0.35 -19.18
CA ASP A 7 -7.70 1.38 -18.54
C ASP A 7 -9.14 1.37 -19.10
N GLY A 8 -10.07 2.06 -18.46
CA GLY A 8 -11.47 2.07 -18.88
C GLY A 8 -12.20 3.37 -18.56
N ILE A 9 -13.31 3.57 -19.28
CA ILE A 9 -14.28 4.64 -19.04
C ILE A 9 -15.55 4.08 -18.39
N PRO A 10 -16.35 4.88 -17.67
CA PRO A 10 -17.64 4.45 -17.12
C PRO A 10 -18.59 3.95 -18.24
N PRO A 11 -19.00 2.67 -18.25
CA PRO A 11 -19.66 2.06 -19.41
C PRO A 11 -21.20 2.02 -19.34
N LEU A 12 -21.80 2.41 -18.22
CA LEU A 12 -23.23 2.19 -17.92
C LEU A 12 -24.18 2.75 -18.98
N SER A 13 -23.91 3.94 -19.53
CA SER A 13 -24.75 4.55 -20.56
C SER A 13 -24.77 3.73 -21.86
N TYR A 14 -23.62 3.19 -22.25
CA TYR A 14 -23.48 2.36 -23.45
C TYR A 14 -24.17 1.00 -23.30
N TRP A 15 -24.13 0.40 -22.11
CA TRP A 15 -24.85 -0.84 -21.84
C TRP A 15 -26.36 -0.63 -21.90
N ASN A 16 -26.87 0.41 -21.24
CA ASN A 16 -28.30 0.71 -21.23
C ASN A 16 -28.84 1.03 -22.63
N SER A 17 -28.05 1.69 -23.50
CA SER A 17 -28.49 2.01 -24.87
C SER A 17 -28.51 0.80 -25.81
N ASN A 18 -27.77 -0.26 -25.48
CA ASN A 18 -27.63 -1.46 -26.33
C ASN A 18 -28.56 -2.61 -25.90
N ASP A 19 -29.14 -2.56 -24.70
CA ASP A 19 -30.09 -3.57 -24.26
C ASP A 19 -31.45 -3.41 -24.95
N GLU A 20 -31.93 -4.50 -25.55
CA GLU A 20 -33.28 -4.57 -26.11
C GLU A 20 -34.34 -4.60 -25.00
N ALA A 21 -35.60 -4.32 -25.36
CA ALA A 21 -36.73 -4.41 -24.45
C ALA A 21 -36.81 -5.82 -23.81
N GLY A 22 -36.92 -5.87 -22.48
CA GLY A 22 -36.94 -7.12 -21.71
C GLY A 22 -35.56 -7.79 -21.51
N ARG A 23 -34.46 -7.16 -21.94
CA ARG A 23 -33.09 -7.70 -21.87
C ARG A 23 -32.12 -6.84 -21.05
N ARG A 24 -32.62 -6.07 -20.08
CA ARG A 24 -31.79 -5.20 -19.24
C ARG A 24 -30.69 -5.98 -18.51
N GLY A 25 -29.45 -5.50 -18.59
CA GLY A 25 -28.25 -6.10 -18.01
C GLY A 25 -27.50 -7.05 -18.94
N ILE A 26 -28.04 -7.41 -20.11
CA ILE A 26 -27.38 -8.37 -21.01
C ILE A 26 -26.09 -7.81 -21.60
N SER A 27 -26.05 -6.52 -21.95
CA SER A 27 -24.84 -5.89 -22.49
C SER A 27 -23.71 -5.83 -21.46
N GLU A 28 -24.04 -5.54 -20.19
CA GLU A 28 -23.09 -5.57 -19.08
C GLU A 28 -22.51 -6.98 -18.89
N MET A 29 -23.39 -7.98 -18.75
CA MET A 29 -22.99 -9.38 -18.57
C MET A 29 -22.05 -9.84 -19.68
N LYS A 30 -22.44 -9.65 -20.95
CA LYS A 30 -21.63 -10.03 -22.11
C LYS A 30 -20.31 -9.27 -22.19
N HIS A 31 -20.31 -7.99 -21.83
CA HIS A 31 -19.08 -7.20 -21.79
C HIS A 31 -18.11 -7.76 -20.77
N VAL A 32 -18.58 -8.04 -19.54
CA VAL A 32 -17.76 -8.60 -18.48
C VAL A 32 -17.22 -9.99 -18.87
N GLU A 33 -18.07 -10.88 -19.40
CA GLU A 33 -17.65 -12.20 -19.89
C GLU A 33 -16.58 -12.09 -20.99
N GLY A 34 -16.82 -11.23 -21.97
CA GLY A 34 -15.89 -10.99 -23.07
C GLY A 34 -14.56 -10.38 -22.60
N LEU A 35 -14.60 -9.47 -21.61
CA LEU A 35 -13.43 -8.85 -21.04
C LEU A 35 -12.57 -9.85 -20.25
N LEU A 36 -13.20 -10.69 -19.43
CA LEU A 36 -12.50 -11.75 -18.71
C LEU A 36 -11.88 -12.76 -19.70
N GLY A 37 -12.62 -13.16 -20.72
CA GLY A 37 -12.12 -14.03 -21.79
C GLY A 37 -10.97 -13.41 -22.59
N TYR A 38 -11.00 -12.10 -22.82
CA TYR A 38 -9.91 -11.37 -23.46
C TYR A 38 -8.61 -11.45 -22.63
N TRP A 39 -8.69 -11.19 -21.32
CA TRP A 39 -7.51 -11.31 -20.45
C TRP A 39 -7.02 -12.75 -20.33
N ASP A 40 -7.92 -13.74 -20.30
CA ASP A 40 -7.53 -15.15 -20.29
C ASP A 40 -6.76 -15.53 -21.55
N ALA A 41 -7.25 -15.11 -22.73
CA ALA A 41 -6.56 -15.34 -24.00
C ALA A 41 -5.20 -14.63 -24.08
N LEU A 42 -5.08 -13.42 -23.51
CA LEU A 42 -3.79 -12.72 -23.43
C LEU A 42 -2.78 -13.50 -22.58
N LYS A 43 -3.18 -13.98 -21.40
CA LYS A 43 -2.31 -14.73 -20.49
C LYS A 43 -1.91 -16.08 -21.08
N GLU A 44 -2.83 -16.76 -21.76
CA GLU A 44 -2.55 -18.04 -22.45
C GLU A 44 -1.48 -17.86 -23.54
N ARG A 45 -1.65 -16.84 -24.40
CA ARG A 45 -0.75 -16.58 -25.53
C ARG A 45 0.57 -15.94 -25.11
N HIS A 46 0.58 -15.25 -23.97
CA HIS A 46 1.74 -14.54 -23.44
C HIS A 46 1.90 -14.80 -21.93
N PRO A 47 2.39 -15.99 -21.52
CA PRO A 47 2.46 -16.38 -20.10
C PRO A 47 3.29 -15.45 -19.20
N MET A 48 4.22 -14.69 -19.79
CA MET A 48 5.07 -13.72 -19.08
C MET A 48 4.48 -12.30 -19.04
N LEU A 49 3.35 -12.05 -19.71
CA LEU A 49 2.71 -10.75 -19.75
C LEU A 49 2.14 -10.41 -18.37
N ARG A 50 2.53 -9.25 -17.85
CA ARG A 50 1.89 -8.65 -16.67
C ARG A 50 0.77 -7.74 -17.12
N ILE A 51 -0.42 -7.92 -16.54
CA ILE A 51 -1.57 -7.05 -16.82
C ILE A 51 -1.76 -6.13 -15.62
N ASP A 52 -1.73 -4.83 -15.88
CA ASP A 52 -2.03 -3.77 -14.94
C ASP A 52 -3.45 -3.26 -15.19
N ILE A 53 -4.32 -3.36 -14.19
CA ILE A 53 -5.69 -2.86 -14.31
C ILE A 53 -5.80 -1.43 -13.79
N CYS A 54 -6.47 -0.60 -14.58
CA CYS A 54 -6.87 0.74 -14.24
C CYS A 54 -8.32 0.96 -14.68
N SER A 55 -9.06 1.80 -13.96
CA SER A 55 -10.39 2.24 -14.36
C SER A 55 -10.65 3.58 -13.69
N GLY A 56 -9.93 4.61 -14.12
CA GLY A 56 -9.81 5.87 -13.38
C GLY A 56 -9.17 5.65 -12.00
N GLY A 57 -8.06 4.92 -11.96
CA GLY A 57 -7.49 4.38 -10.73
C GLY A 57 -8.10 3.04 -10.34
N GLY A 58 -8.40 2.85 -9.05
CA GLY A 58 -8.73 1.57 -8.42
C GLY A 58 -10.21 1.15 -8.47
N SER A 59 -10.99 1.58 -9.45
CA SER A 59 -12.44 1.29 -9.50
C SER A 59 -12.78 -0.15 -9.94
N ARG A 60 -11.78 -0.95 -10.35
CA ARG A 60 -11.96 -2.34 -10.82
C ARG A 60 -11.07 -3.31 -10.04
N ASN A 61 -11.27 -3.35 -8.74
CA ASN A 61 -10.54 -4.20 -7.80
C ASN A 61 -11.42 -5.36 -7.28
N GLU A 62 -12.07 -6.08 -8.18
CA GLU A 62 -12.90 -7.25 -7.86
C GLU A 62 -12.16 -8.56 -8.14
N LEU A 63 -12.63 -9.66 -7.54
CA LEU A 63 -11.94 -10.96 -7.49
C LEU A 63 -11.54 -11.51 -8.86
N GLU A 64 -12.43 -11.52 -9.84
CA GLU A 64 -12.17 -12.12 -11.15
C GLU A 64 -11.14 -11.33 -11.97
N THR A 65 -11.18 -10.00 -11.85
CA THR A 65 -10.14 -9.11 -12.37
C THR A 65 -8.82 -9.36 -11.66
N LEU A 66 -8.80 -9.41 -10.32
CA LEU A 66 -7.56 -9.59 -9.54
C LEU A 66 -6.91 -10.97 -9.70
N ARG A 67 -7.66 -11.99 -10.14
CA ARG A 67 -7.09 -13.30 -10.56
C ARG A 67 -6.28 -13.19 -11.86
N ARG A 68 -6.52 -12.16 -12.66
CA ARG A 68 -5.97 -11.99 -14.02
C ARG A 68 -4.96 -10.85 -14.10
N ALA A 69 -5.20 -9.76 -13.38
CA ALA A 69 -4.45 -8.52 -13.42
C ALA A 69 -4.20 -7.98 -12.01
N VAL A 70 -3.29 -7.02 -11.89
CA VAL A 70 -2.98 -6.35 -10.61
C VAL A 70 -3.15 -4.83 -10.75
N PRO A 71 -3.63 -4.11 -9.73
CA PRO A 71 -3.82 -2.67 -9.82
C PRO A 71 -2.51 -1.95 -9.50
N LEU A 72 -1.67 -1.66 -10.49
CA LEU A 72 -0.42 -0.91 -10.29
C LEU A 72 -0.65 0.60 -10.25
N TRP A 73 -1.89 1.04 -10.48
CA TRP A 73 -2.35 2.42 -10.27
C TRP A 73 -3.59 2.45 -9.38
N ARG A 74 -3.38 2.53 -8.07
CA ARG A 74 -4.45 2.38 -7.08
C ARG A 74 -5.51 3.48 -7.07
N SER A 75 -5.19 4.69 -7.50
CA SER A 75 -6.12 5.83 -7.50
C SER A 75 -5.59 6.99 -8.32
N ASP A 76 -6.50 7.69 -9.03
CA ASP A 76 -6.21 8.98 -9.66
C ASP A 76 -6.12 10.13 -8.63
N TYR A 77 -6.65 9.93 -7.42
CA TYR A 77 -6.34 10.81 -6.28
C TYR A 77 -4.93 10.49 -5.77
N ALA A 78 -3.92 10.69 -6.61
CA ALA A 78 -2.54 10.31 -6.37
C ALA A 78 -1.76 11.38 -5.59
N TYR A 79 -0.66 10.94 -4.99
CA TYR A 79 0.40 11.76 -4.36
C TYR A 79 0.04 12.52 -3.08
N GLU A 80 -1.22 12.88 -2.85
CA GLU A 80 -1.66 13.51 -1.60
C GLU A 80 -1.47 12.54 -0.42
N THR A 81 -0.73 12.98 0.60
CA THR A 81 -0.23 12.12 1.67
C THR A 81 -1.33 11.38 2.45
N THR A 82 -2.37 12.08 2.88
CA THR A 82 -3.42 11.51 3.74
C THR A 82 -4.26 10.48 2.97
N GLY A 83 -4.65 10.80 1.74
CA GLY A 83 -5.32 9.89 0.83
C GLY A 83 -4.47 8.68 0.45
N MET A 84 -3.16 8.87 0.24
CA MET A 84 -2.25 7.75 -0.03
C MET A 84 -2.13 6.79 1.16
N GLN A 85 -2.09 7.31 2.39
CA GLN A 85 -2.11 6.50 3.60
C GLN A 85 -3.43 5.72 3.75
N THR A 86 -4.59 6.37 3.51
CA THR A 86 -5.90 5.72 3.63
C THR A 86 -6.12 4.65 2.58
N LEU A 87 -5.66 4.88 1.35
CA LEU A 87 -5.68 3.87 0.28
C LEU A 87 -4.79 2.68 0.63
N SER A 88 -3.55 2.90 1.08
CA SER A 88 -2.68 1.80 1.57
C SER A 88 -3.36 1.00 2.68
N TYR A 89 -3.94 1.69 3.66
CA TYR A 89 -4.62 1.08 4.79
C TYR A 89 -5.76 0.16 4.33
N GLY A 90 -6.63 0.64 3.43
CA GLY A 90 -7.77 -0.14 2.94
C GLY A 90 -7.35 -1.28 2.02
N MET A 91 -6.41 -1.04 1.10
CA MET A 91 -5.99 -2.04 0.13
C MET A 91 -5.24 -3.19 0.77
N ALA A 92 -4.33 -2.92 1.72
CA ALA A 92 -3.52 -3.97 2.37
C ALA A 92 -4.36 -4.99 3.16
N MET A 93 -5.63 -4.68 3.48
CA MET A 93 -6.56 -5.62 4.11
C MET A 93 -6.96 -6.78 3.20
N TRP A 94 -6.91 -6.62 1.88
CA TRP A 94 -7.52 -7.54 0.93
C TRP A 94 -6.71 -7.77 -0.35
N ILE A 95 -6.00 -6.75 -0.83
CA ILE A 95 -5.19 -6.79 -2.06
C ILE A 95 -3.71 -6.84 -1.65
N PRO A 96 -3.06 -8.01 -1.71
CA PRO A 96 -1.66 -8.15 -1.26
C PRO A 96 -0.66 -7.45 -2.18
N PHE A 97 -1.02 -7.18 -3.44
CA PHE A 97 -0.14 -6.55 -4.40
C PHE A 97 -0.87 -5.48 -5.21
N PHE A 98 -0.45 -4.23 -5.01
CA PHE A 98 -0.94 -3.05 -5.69
C PHE A 98 0.19 -2.05 -5.88
N GLY A 99 -0.07 -0.98 -6.64
CA GLY A 99 0.94 0.04 -6.89
C GLY A 99 0.44 1.47 -7.00
N THR A 100 1.42 2.37 -7.07
CA THR A 100 1.25 3.81 -7.29
C THR A 100 2.57 4.44 -7.73
N GLY A 101 2.51 5.69 -8.21
CA GLY A 101 3.71 6.51 -8.40
C GLY A 101 4.25 7.07 -7.08
N ILE A 102 5.56 7.31 -7.02
CA ILE A 102 6.23 8.14 -6.02
C ILE A 102 6.83 9.35 -6.71
N ASN A 103 6.39 10.56 -6.36
CA ASN A 103 6.79 11.79 -7.05
C ASN A 103 7.65 12.74 -6.22
N THR A 104 8.33 12.21 -5.20
CA THR A 104 8.94 13.02 -4.15
C THR A 104 10.19 12.38 -3.58
N THR A 105 11.04 13.22 -3.01
CA THR A 105 12.18 12.86 -2.16
C THR A 105 11.99 13.32 -0.71
N ASP A 106 10.85 13.93 -0.37
CA ASP A 106 10.45 14.22 1.01
C ASP A 106 10.05 12.92 1.71
N SER A 107 10.71 12.59 2.83
CA SER A 107 10.54 11.32 3.54
C SER A 107 9.08 11.04 3.94
N TYR A 108 8.38 12.00 4.55
CA TYR A 108 6.99 11.80 4.97
C TYR A 108 6.08 11.45 3.80
N THR A 109 6.22 12.20 2.69
CA THR A 109 5.42 12.00 1.49
C THR A 109 5.79 10.69 0.79
N PHE A 110 7.08 10.37 0.70
CA PHE A 110 7.59 9.11 0.16
C PHE A 110 6.96 7.89 0.86
N TRP A 111 7.01 7.86 2.20
CA TRP A 111 6.46 6.74 2.97
C TRP A 111 4.93 6.70 2.93
N SER A 112 4.26 7.85 2.77
CA SER A 112 2.80 7.91 2.56
C SER A 112 2.41 7.30 1.21
N GLN A 113 3.22 7.50 0.17
CA GLN A 113 3.05 6.98 -1.18
C GLN A 113 3.54 5.53 -1.36
N LEU A 114 4.01 4.87 -0.30
CA LEU A 114 4.56 3.52 -0.41
C LEU A 114 3.47 2.50 -0.79
N ALA A 115 3.83 1.59 -1.71
CA ALA A 115 3.03 0.43 -2.11
C ALA A 115 3.97 -0.74 -2.48
N PRO A 116 3.49 -2.00 -2.52
CA PRO A 116 4.30 -3.15 -2.94
C PRO A 116 5.01 -2.92 -4.29
N SER A 117 4.29 -2.33 -5.25
CA SER A 117 4.84 -1.84 -6.52
C SER A 117 4.86 -0.31 -6.54
N ASN A 118 6.03 0.29 -6.76
CA ASN A 118 6.13 1.73 -6.93
C ASN A 118 6.95 2.05 -8.18
N THR A 119 6.53 3.09 -8.90
CA THR A 119 7.32 3.72 -9.96
C THR A 119 7.71 5.11 -9.50
N THR A 120 9.01 5.43 -9.52
CA THR A 120 9.45 6.81 -9.29
C THR A 120 9.07 7.66 -10.49
N THR A 121 8.37 8.76 -10.26
CA THR A 121 7.85 9.66 -11.29
C THR A 121 8.36 11.07 -11.04
N TRP A 122 9.12 11.64 -11.97
CA TRP A 122 9.53 13.03 -11.89
C TRP A 122 9.57 13.63 -13.29
N ASP A 123 9.52 14.96 -13.35
CA ASP A 123 9.75 15.67 -14.60
C ASP A 123 11.25 15.67 -14.90
N VAL A 124 11.66 14.89 -15.90
CA VAL A 124 13.07 14.76 -16.31
C VAL A 124 13.68 16.07 -16.82
N ARG A 125 12.86 17.09 -17.08
CA ARG A 125 13.30 18.43 -17.48
C ARG A 125 13.71 19.29 -16.27
N ARG A 126 13.39 18.87 -15.05
CA ARG A 126 13.77 19.57 -13.83
C ARG A 126 15.18 19.18 -13.41
N GLU A 127 15.98 20.18 -13.06
CA GLU A 127 17.36 19.99 -12.60
C GLU A 127 17.47 19.86 -11.07
N ASP A 128 16.38 20.11 -10.33
CA ASP A 128 16.35 20.12 -8.87
C ASP A 128 15.92 18.79 -8.24
N PHE A 129 15.91 17.70 -9.03
CA PHE A 129 15.61 16.37 -8.50
C PHE A 129 16.76 15.85 -7.63
N ASP A 130 16.50 15.62 -6.35
CA ASP A 130 17.50 15.11 -5.41
C ASP A 130 17.72 13.59 -5.57
N PHE A 131 18.67 13.24 -6.44
CA PHE A 131 19.01 11.84 -6.72
C PHE A 131 19.58 11.09 -5.51
N GLU A 132 20.30 11.76 -4.59
CA GLU A 132 20.91 11.10 -3.44
C GLU A 132 19.87 10.78 -2.36
N ALA A 133 18.93 11.71 -2.12
CA ALA A 133 17.76 11.43 -1.28
C ALA A 133 16.92 10.28 -1.87
N ALA A 134 16.67 10.30 -3.19
CA ALA A 134 15.94 9.23 -3.88
C ALA A 134 16.64 7.86 -3.71
N LYS A 135 17.96 7.78 -3.95
CA LYS A 135 18.74 6.55 -3.74
C LYS A 135 18.64 6.04 -2.31
N THR A 136 18.75 6.93 -1.34
CA THR A 136 18.67 6.59 0.09
C THR A 136 17.30 6.03 0.45
N LEU A 137 16.22 6.71 0.05
CA LEU A 137 14.85 6.26 0.30
C LEU A 137 14.53 4.95 -0.42
N LEU A 138 14.99 4.77 -1.66
CA LEU A 138 14.82 3.53 -2.42
C LEU A 138 15.57 2.35 -1.80
N LYS A 139 16.76 2.58 -1.23
CA LYS A 139 17.49 1.55 -0.47
C LYS A 139 16.69 1.12 0.76
N LYS A 140 16.20 2.07 1.55
CA LYS A 140 15.35 1.80 2.73
C LYS A 140 14.05 1.10 2.35
N ARG A 141 13.41 1.50 1.24
CA ARG A 141 12.23 0.84 0.67
C ARG A 141 12.49 -0.65 0.41
N ARG A 142 13.64 -1.04 -0.14
CA ARG A 142 13.96 -2.45 -0.43
C ARG A 142 13.96 -3.33 0.83
N GLU A 143 14.23 -2.76 2.00
CA GLU A 143 14.15 -3.48 3.27
C GLU A 143 12.72 -3.63 3.80
N VAL A 144 11.80 -2.76 3.38
CA VAL A 144 10.42 -2.66 3.88
C VAL A 144 9.44 -3.44 3.01
N ILE A 145 9.59 -3.36 1.69
CA ILE A 145 8.62 -3.92 0.73
C ILE A 145 8.38 -5.42 0.87
N PRO A 146 9.38 -6.26 1.17
CA PRO A 146 9.11 -7.68 1.37
C PRO A 146 8.00 -7.93 2.41
N TYR A 147 7.86 -7.07 3.44
CA TYR A 147 6.88 -7.29 4.51
C TYR A 147 5.42 -7.09 4.06
N TYR A 148 5.18 -6.44 2.92
CA TYR A 148 3.83 -6.22 2.41
C TYR A 148 3.10 -7.52 2.00
N TYR A 149 3.84 -8.62 1.87
CA TYR A 149 3.29 -9.94 1.53
C TYR A 149 2.94 -10.79 2.76
N ASP A 150 3.16 -10.26 3.97
CA ASP A 150 2.96 -10.95 5.23
C ASP A 150 1.73 -10.43 5.98
N ASP A 151 1.49 -10.91 7.20
CA ASP A 151 0.27 -10.62 7.95
C ASP A 151 0.11 -9.12 8.22
N TYR A 152 -0.95 -8.52 7.67
CA TYR A 152 -1.30 -7.12 7.87
C TYR A 152 -2.20 -6.91 9.08
N TYR A 153 -1.80 -6.00 9.98
CA TYR A 153 -2.58 -5.60 11.13
C TYR A 153 -2.73 -4.08 11.20
N PRO A 154 -3.93 -3.51 10.98
CA PRO A 154 -4.16 -2.11 11.28
C PRO A 154 -4.03 -1.86 12.79
N LEU A 155 -3.28 -0.82 13.16
CA LEU A 155 -3.00 -0.47 14.57
C LEU A 155 -3.82 0.74 15.04
N THR A 156 -4.35 1.53 14.12
CA THR A 156 -5.29 2.63 14.37
C THR A 156 -6.63 2.33 13.71
N LYS A 157 -7.69 3.05 14.08
CA LYS A 157 -8.94 3.04 13.31
C LYS A 157 -8.74 3.78 11.98
N TYR A 158 -9.50 3.40 10.94
CA TYR A 158 -9.53 4.14 9.68
C TYR A 158 -10.08 5.56 9.90
N ARG A 159 -9.34 6.57 9.44
CA ARG A 159 -9.70 7.99 9.53
C ARG A 159 -9.09 8.76 8.35
N THR A 160 -9.79 9.77 7.87
CA THR A 160 -9.35 10.66 6.79
C THR A 160 -8.91 12.04 7.28
N ASP A 161 -9.05 12.30 8.58
CA ASP A 161 -8.74 13.61 9.20
C ASP A 161 -7.23 13.83 9.37
N ASN A 162 -6.78 15.08 9.40
CA ASN A 162 -5.37 15.42 9.60
C ASN A 162 -4.95 15.57 11.07
N ASP A 163 -5.90 15.51 12.01
CA ASP A 163 -5.69 15.67 13.46
C ASP A 163 -5.44 14.34 14.20
N VAL A 164 -5.29 13.24 13.46
CA VAL A 164 -5.08 11.88 13.98
C VAL A 164 -3.79 11.24 13.48
N TRP A 165 -3.38 10.15 14.12
CA TRP A 165 -2.32 9.28 13.61
C TRP A 165 -2.89 8.16 12.75
N MET A 166 -2.09 7.66 11.83
CA MET A 166 -2.37 6.41 11.12
C MET A 166 -1.20 5.44 11.30
N ALA A 167 -1.49 4.20 11.68
CA ALA A 167 -0.46 3.19 11.84
C ALA A 167 -0.95 1.78 11.48
N TRP A 168 0.00 0.97 11.03
CA TRP A 168 -0.20 -0.44 10.74
C TRP A 168 1.08 -1.24 10.97
N GLN A 169 0.91 -2.54 11.12
CA GLN A 169 1.97 -3.52 11.28
C GLN A 169 1.90 -4.52 10.12
N PHE A 170 3.06 -4.93 9.64
CA PHE A 170 3.22 -6.18 8.93
C PHE A 170 4.04 -7.14 9.80
N ASN A 171 3.55 -8.35 10.04
CA ASN A 171 4.26 -9.38 10.79
C ASN A 171 4.63 -10.51 9.86
N ARG A 172 5.91 -10.89 9.84
CA ARG A 172 6.45 -12.01 9.08
C ARG A 172 6.82 -13.14 10.03
N PRO A 173 5.95 -14.15 10.20
CA PRO A 173 6.27 -15.32 11.01
C PRO A 173 7.49 -16.10 10.49
N SER A 174 7.69 -16.15 9.17
CA SER A 174 8.70 -17.03 8.54
C SER A 174 10.14 -16.70 8.91
N ASP A 175 10.45 -15.47 9.31
CA ASP A 175 11.77 -15.06 9.80
C ASP A 175 11.70 -14.34 11.17
N GLU A 176 10.59 -14.54 11.89
CA GLU A 176 10.31 -14.01 13.22
C GLU A 176 10.54 -12.49 13.33
N SER A 177 10.17 -11.75 12.29
CA SER A 177 10.36 -10.31 12.20
C SER A 177 9.12 -9.58 11.69
N GLY A 178 9.18 -8.27 11.65
CA GLY A 178 8.13 -7.47 11.04
C GLY A 178 8.41 -6.00 11.11
N ILE A 179 7.44 -5.20 10.66
CA ILE A 179 7.54 -3.75 10.62
C ILE A 179 6.30 -3.08 11.20
N VAL A 180 6.50 -1.91 11.77
CA VAL A 180 5.46 -0.97 12.16
C VAL A 180 5.69 0.32 11.40
N MET A 181 4.68 0.77 10.67
CA MET A 181 4.66 2.07 10.01
C MET A 181 3.66 2.96 10.74
N SER A 182 4.09 4.17 11.10
CA SER A 182 3.28 5.10 11.89
C SER A 182 3.48 6.53 11.40
N PHE A 183 2.38 7.21 11.10
CA PHE A 183 2.35 8.54 10.52
C PHE A 183 1.68 9.50 11.50
N ARG A 184 2.43 10.50 11.96
CA ARG A 184 1.86 11.66 12.66
C ARG A 184 1.42 12.67 11.60
N ARG A 185 0.11 12.83 11.43
CA ARG A 185 -0.45 13.79 10.47
C ARG A 185 -0.23 15.25 10.92
N PRO A 186 -0.32 16.22 10.00
CA PRO A 186 0.10 17.61 10.25
C PRO A 186 -0.58 18.28 11.45
N ASP A 187 -1.86 18.00 11.69
CA ASP A 187 -2.66 18.70 12.69
C ASP A 187 -2.80 17.91 14.00
N SER A 188 -2.14 16.75 14.11
CA SER A 188 -2.26 15.90 15.30
C SER A 188 -1.57 16.55 16.51
N PRO A 189 -2.31 16.80 17.61
CA PRO A 189 -1.76 17.41 18.82
C PRO A 189 -0.87 16.44 19.61
N ALA A 190 -1.12 15.13 19.52
CA ALA A 190 -0.31 14.11 20.17
C ALA A 190 1.02 13.93 19.43
N SER A 191 2.13 14.01 20.16
CA SER A 191 3.49 13.74 19.67
C SER A 191 3.95 12.29 19.88
N GLN A 192 3.14 11.49 20.58
CA GLN A 192 3.42 10.08 20.86
C GLN A 192 2.15 9.25 20.75
N MET A 193 2.32 8.00 20.34
CA MET A 193 1.27 6.98 20.29
C MET A 193 1.81 5.64 20.74
N GLN A 194 0.94 4.82 21.35
CA GLN A 194 1.28 3.46 21.76
C GLN A 194 0.43 2.45 20.99
N TYR A 195 1.08 1.44 20.40
CA TYR A 195 0.42 0.44 19.57
C TYR A 195 0.62 -0.97 20.08
N LYS A 196 -0.49 -1.68 20.35
CA LYS A 196 -0.46 -3.10 20.71
C LYS A 196 -0.19 -3.95 19.47
N LEU A 197 0.98 -4.57 19.43
CA LEU A 197 1.40 -5.38 18.30
C LEU A 197 0.74 -6.76 18.32
N ARG A 198 0.58 -7.36 17.14
CA ARG A 198 -0.10 -8.64 16.95
C ARG A 198 0.82 -9.67 16.30
N GLY A 199 0.45 -10.95 16.38
CA GLY A 199 1.22 -12.04 15.76
C GLY A 199 2.59 -12.31 16.38
N LEU A 200 2.83 -11.84 17.62
CA LEU A 200 4.09 -12.03 18.33
C LEU A 200 4.07 -13.31 19.19
N ASP A 201 5.24 -13.93 19.35
CA ASP A 201 5.51 -14.93 20.38
C ASP A 201 5.65 -14.23 21.74
N LEU A 202 4.69 -14.47 22.63
CA LEU A 202 4.61 -13.75 23.91
C LEU A 202 5.79 -14.05 24.84
N SER A 203 6.44 -15.20 24.68
CA SER A 203 7.58 -15.64 25.51
C SER A 203 8.91 -15.07 25.05
N ALA A 204 8.99 -14.62 23.79
CA ALA A 204 10.22 -14.17 23.18
C ALA A 204 10.55 -12.70 23.50
N THR A 205 11.82 -12.32 23.32
CA THR A 205 12.26 -10.93 23.37
C THR A 205 12.47 -10.41 21.95
N TYR A 206 11.98 -9.21 21.67
CA TYR A 206 12.14 -8.54 20.39
C TYR A 206 13.08 -7.34 20.52
N VAL A 207 13.90 -7.14 19.50
CA VAL A 207 14.70 -5.94 19.30
C VAL A 207 14.00 -5.08 18.26
N ILE A 208 13.73 -3.83 18.61
CA ILE A 208 13.08 -2.86 17.74
C ILE A 208 14.12 -1.86 17.27
N THR A 209 14.27 -1.70 15.97
CA THR A 209 15.19 -0.75 15.35
C THR A 209 14.47 0.19 14.40
N ASP A 210 15.03 1.37 14.18
CA ASP A 210 14.63 2.20 13.04
C ASP A 210 15.24 1.68 11.73
N LEU A 211 15.03 2.42 10.63
CA LEU A 211 15.62 2.09 9.32
C LEU A 211 17.07 2.51 9.16
N ASN A 212 17.69 3.14 10.16
CA ASN A 212 19.15 3.35 10.21
C ASN A 212 19.85 2.19 10.94
N GLY A 213 19.08 1.34 11.64
CA GLY A 213 19.58 0.20 12.42
C GLY A 213 19.75 0.54 13.89
N ASP A 214 19.38 1.75 14.32
CA ASP A 214 19.50 2.18 15.70
C ASP A 214 18.44 1.47 16.55
N VAL A 215 18.86 0.92 17.69
CA VAL A 215 17.95 0.23 18.61
C VAL A 215 17.08 1.27 19.31
N VAL A 216 15.78 1.22 19.02
CA VAL A 216 14.76 2.08 19.61
C VAL A 216 14.31 1.51 20.96
N SER A 217 14.13 0.18 21.05
CA SER A 217 13.75 -0.48 22.30
C SER A 217 13.99 -1.99 22.26
N ARG A 218 13.92 -2.61 23.44
CA ARG A 218 13.88 -4.07 23.63
C ARG A 218 12.73 -4.40 24.57
N ALA A 219 11.88 -5.34 24.18
CA ALA A 219 10.70 -5.71 24.96
C ALA A 219 10.29 -7.16 24.67
N SER A 220 9.63 -7.81 25.63
CA SER A 220 9.03 -9.12 25.39
C SER A 220 7.82 -9.02 24.45
N GLY A 221 7.50 -10.11 23.76
CA GLY A 221 6.27 -10.19 22.97
C GLY A 221 5.03 -9.94 23.81
N ALA A 222 5.00 -10.44 25.06
CA ALA A 222 3.93 -10.17 26.02
C ALA A 222 3.76 -8.66 26.29
N LYS A 223 4.85 -7.91 26.48
CA LYS A 223 4.79 -6.47 26.70
C LYS A 223 4.33 -5.72 25.44
N LEU A 224 4.85 -6.08 24.27
CA LEU A 224 4.47 -5.45 23.00
C LEU A 224 3.01 -5.73 22.61
N ALA A 225 2.48 -6.90 22.95
CA ALA A 225 1.08 -7.24 22.69
C ALA A 225 0.13 -6.66 23.76
N GLY A 226 0.54 -6.65 25.03
CA GLY A 226 -0.28 -6.22 26.16
C GLY A 226 -0.29 -4.70 26.37
N GLU A 227 0.88 -4.10 26.48
CA GLU A 227 1.09 -2.67 26.74
C GLU A 227 1.25 -1.88 25.43
N GLY A 228 2.04 -2.40 24.49
CA GLY A 228 2.25 -1.80 23.17
C GLY A 228 3.60 -1.11 23.00
N LEU A 229 4.00 -0.98 21.73
CA LEU A 229 5.17 -0.23 21.28
C LEU A 229 4.88 1.28 21.32
N MET A 230 5.69 2.04 22.06
CA MET A 230 5.64 3.50 22.07
C MET A 230 6.38 4.05 20.85
N VAL A 231 5.71 4.92 20.09
CA VAL A 231 6.26 5.65 18.94
C VAL A 231 6.24 7.14 19.26
N SER A 232 7.39 7.82 19.16
CA SER A 232 7.54 9.23 19.47
C SER A 232 7.98 10.02 18.24
N LEU A 233 7.15 10.96 17.82
CA LEU A 233 7.35 11.83 16.66
C LEU A 233 7.09 13.28 17.08
N PRO A 234 8.11 14.01 17.61
CA PRO A 234 7.93 15.36 18.17
C PRO A 234 7.56 16.42 17.12
N THR A 235 7.96 16.21 15.87
CA THR A 235 7.62 17.09 14.75
C THR A 235 6.33 16.64 14.07
N PRO A 236 5.33 17.50 13.84
CA PRO A 236 4.18 17.18 13.01
C PRO A 236 4.60 16.79 11.59
N ARG A 237 3.73 16.10 10.83
CA ARG A 237 4.03 15.66 9.45
C ARG A 237 5.32 14.84 9.40
N SER A 238 5.37 13.78 10.19
CA SER A 238 6.54 12.89 10.28
C SER A 238 6.10 11.42 10.35
N VAL A 239 7.06 10.53 10.09
CA VAL A 239 6.82 9.10 9.94
C VAL A 239 7.88 8.32 10.69
N ALA A 240 7.45 7.27 11.37
CA ALA A 240 8.29 6.23 11.92
C ALA A 240 8.09 4.94 11.12
N VAL A 241 9.20 4.30 10.74
CA VAL A 241 9.20 2.93 10.23
C VAL A 241 10.16 2.15 11.12
N TYR A 242 9.61 1.26 11.94
CA TYR A 242 10.37 0.45 12.88
C TYR A 242 10.33 -1.00 12.46
N LYS A 243 11.48 -1.66 12.46
CA LYS A 243 11.62 -3.11 12.28
C LYS A 243 11.67 -3.74 13.66
N TYR A 244 11.04 -4.88 13.85
CA TYR A 244 11.26 -5.72 15.01
C TYR A 244 11.70 -7.11 14.58
N ARG A 245 12.56 -7.74 15.38
CA ARG A 245 13.00 -9.13 15.18
C ARG A 245 13.15 -9.84 16.50
N LYS A 246 12.73 -11.09 16.56
CA LYS A 246 12.93 -11.99 17.70
C LYS A 246 14.43 -12.23 17.93
N ARG A 247 14.83 -12.25 19.19
CA ARG A 247 16.20 -12.55 19.63
C ARG A 247 16.28 -13.96 20.21
#